data_AF-A0A2I0NIT7-F1
#
_entry.id   AF-A0A2I0NIT7-F1
#
_cell.length_a   1.000
_cell.length_b   1.000
_cell.length_c   1.000
_cell.angle_alpha   90.00
_cell.angle_beta   90.00
_cell.angle_gamma   90.00
#
_symmetry.space_group_name_H-M   'P 1'
#
loop_
_entity.id
_entity.type
_entity.pdbx_description
1 polymer ?
#
loop_
_entity_poly.entity_id
_entity_poly.type
_entity_poly.pdbx_seq_one_letter_code
_entity_poly.pdbx_strand_id
1 'polypeptide(L)'
;MIKNLRDIPRIGEKSANRLTEHFGSEKQALDAVINGEIAALCEVEGMTEKSAISLIQEAHAANEGVGIRDFLKTTEAYGIYERLMDRMSGFAHTGYAKTKLRLYIPYPSGKKERILKLQEEIGNIIGMAGKLDESELSGLLAATPENFELAKRFPISVQLVSNPGEAVDVARGYSHVIMDTAFATIDFPDDIDYEFLDLKRAETWQVVPEKELVFFSRNLDSINSAILVLKMIRQHDSGFCGNVTDKDIERLSSGLEDLSSSSDMKSGVDAEIDRCQHVLASLDDVIGRMEKQ
;
A
#
# COMPACT_ATOMS: atom_id res chain seq x y z
N MET A 1 -28.02 11.67 -5.53
CA MET A 1 -26.97 10.89 -6.17
C MET A 1 -26.74 11.45 -7.55
N ILE A 2 -25.52 11.88 -7.85
CA ILE A 2 -25.14 12.37 -9.17
C ILE A 2 -25.16 11.20 -10.16
N LYS A 3 -25.71 11.43 -11.36
CA LYS A 3 -25.83 10.42 -12.42
C LYS A 3 -25.02 10.78 -13.65
N ASN A 4 -24.80 12.08 -13.86
CA ASN A 4 -24.07 12.65 -14.99
C ASN A 4 -23.06 13.69 -14.50
N LEU A 5 -22.06 14.02 -15.32
CA LEU A 5 -21.04 15.03 -14.95
C LEU A 5 -21.66 16.41 -14.69
N ARG A 6 -22.72 16.75 -15.43
CA ARG A 6 -23.43 18.03 -15.32
C ARG A 6 -24.27 18.19 -14.05
N ASP A 7 -24.43 17.11 -13.28
CA ASP A 7 -25.06 17.20 -11.95
C ASP A 7 -24.11 17.78 -10.90
N ILE A 8 -22.81 17.79 -11.19
CA ILE A 8 -21.79 18.38 -10.32
C ILE A 8 -21.83 19.91 -10.49
N PRO A 9 -21.91 20.69 -9.40
CA PRO A 9 -21.82 22.14 -9.47
C PRO A 9 -20.59 22.58 -10.29
N ARG A 10 -20.71 23.70 -11.01
CA ARG A 10 -19.62 24.32 -11.80
C ARG A 10 -19.10 23.51 -12.99
N ILE A 11 -19.57 22.29 -13.23
CA ILE A 11 -19.33 21.56 -14.48
C ILE A 11 -20.34 22.01 -15.55
N GLY A 12 -19.87 22.87 -16.45
CA GLY A 12 -20.58 23.23 -17.67
C GLY A 12 -20.33 22.24 -18.81
N GLU A 13 -21.09 22.40 -19.90
CA GLU A 13 -21.04 21.53 -21.10
C GLU A 13 -19.63 21.37 -21.68
N LYS A 14 -18.85 22.45 -21.75
CA LYS A 14 -17.47 22.41 -22.24
C LYS A 14 -16.53 21.60 -21.34
N SER A 15 -16.74 21.61 -20.03
CA SER A 15 -15.92 20.83 -19.09
C SER A 15 -16.34 19.36 -19.10
N ALA A 16 -17.64 19.10 -19.17
CA ALA A 16 -18.17 17.73 -19.30
C ALA A 16 -17.70 17.05 -20.59
N ASN A 17 -17.71 17.78 -21.73
CA ASN A 17 -17.23 17.25 -23.00
C ASN A 17 -15.73 16.95 -22.97
N ARG A 18 -14.90 17.86 -22.42
CA ARG A 18 -13.45 17.62 -22.28
C ARG A 18 -13.14 16.40 -21.42
N LEU A 19 -13.83 16.25 -20.29
CA LEU A 19 -13.70 15.07 -19.44
C LEU A 19 -14.13 13.81 -20.19
N THR A 20 -15.27 13.85 -20.88
CA THR A 20 -15.78 12.71 -21.65
C THR A 20 -14.85 12.31 -22.80
N GLU A 21 -14.27 13.28 -23.51
CA GLU A 21 -13.30 13.05 -24.58
C GLU A 21 -12.01 12.41 -24.04
N HIS A 22 -11.50 12.89 -22.91
CA HIS A 22 -10.27 12.36 -22.30
C HIS A 22 -10.46 10.94 -21.76
N PHE A 23 -11.54 10.70 -21.00
CA PHE A 23 -11.80 9.40 -20.37
C PHE A 23 -12.55 8.41 -21.29
N GLY A 24 -12.88 8.81 -22.51
CA GLY A 24 -13.56 7.98 -23.52
C GLY A 24 -15.08 7.85 -23.36
N SER A 25 -15.62 8.03 -22.15
CA SER A 25 -17.08 8.08 -21.92
C SER A 25 -17.44 8.94 -20.72
N GLU A 26 -18.68 9.46 -20.70
CA GLU A 26 -19.18 10.25 -19.57
C GLU A 26 -19.20 9.43 -18.28
N LYS A 27 -19.51 8.13 -18.39
CA LYS A 27 -19.51 7.21 -17.25
C LYS A 27 -18.12 7.07 -16.64
N GLN A 28 -17.10 6.81 -17.47
CA GLN A 28 -15.71 6.67 -17.00
C GLN A 28 -15.19 7.97 -16.39
N ALA A 29 -15.51 9.11 -16.99
CA ALA A 29 -15.17 10.41 -16.41
C ALA A 29 -15.85 10.63 -15.05
N LEU A 30 -17.14 10.29 -14.93
CA LEU A 30 -17.87 10.41 -13.66
C LEU A 30 -17.31 9.47 -12.60
N ASP A 31 -16.98 8.23 -12.97
CA ASP A 31 -16.37 7.24 -12.08
C ASP A 31 -15.00 7.75 -11.58
N ALA A 32 -14.16 8.31 -12.45
CA ALA A 32 -12.87 8.91 -12.07
C ALA A 32 -13.03 10.05 -11.05
N VAL A 33 -14.04 10.92 -11.25
CA VAL A 33 -14.35 11.99 -10.30
C VAL A 33 -14.86 11.44 -8.96
N ILE A 34 -15.79 10.48 -8.98
CA ILE A 34 -16.36 9.90 -7.75
C ILE A 34 -15.30 9.16 -6.94
N ASN A 35 -14.43 8.40 -7.60
CA ASN A 35 -13.37 7.62 -6.97
C ASN A 35 -12.20 8.49 -6.48
N GLY A 36 -12.15 9.76 -6.90
CA GLY A 36 -11.12 10.70 -6.48
C GLY A 36 -9.78 10.46 -7.18
N GLU A 37 -9.80 10.11 -8.47
CA GLU A 37 -8.61 9.86 -9.30
C GLU A 37 -7.93 11.19 -9.70
N ILE A 38 -7.28 11.84 -8.73
CA ILE A 38 -6.74 13.20 -8.90
C ILE A 38 -5.71 13.26 -10.03
N ALA A 39 -4.82 12.26 -10.13
CA ALA A 39 -3.79 12.25 -11.15
C ALA A 39 -4.39 12.16 -12.56
N ALA A 40 -5.30 11.22 -12.79
CA ALA A 40 -6.02 11.07 -14.06
C ALA A 40 -6.78 12.36 -14.44
N LEU A 41 -7.38 13.04 -13.47
CA LEU A 41 -8.03 14.33 -13.73
C LEU A 41 -7.05 15.42 -14.13
N CYS A 42 -5.83 15.43 -13.60
CA CYS A 42 -4.81 16.43 -13.95
C CYS A 42 -4.25 16.29 -15.37
N GLU A 43 -4.43 15.13 -16.02
CA GLU A 43 -4.04 14.93 -17.42
C GLU A 43 -4.99 15.62 -18.41
N VAL A 44 -6.19 15.99 -17.94
CA VAL A 44 -7.18 16.71 -18.74
C VAL A 44 -6.68 18.14 -18.99
N GLU A 45 -6.71 18.57 -20.25
CA GLU A 45 -6.21 19.90 -20.63
C GLU A 45 -6.87 21.04 -19.82
N GLY A 46 -6.01 21.82 -19.15
CA GLY A 46 -6.41 22.93 -18.30
C GLY A 46 -6.89 22.54 -16.89
N MET A 47 -6.72 21.28 -16.49
CA MET A 47 -6.99 20.81 -15.13
C MET A 47 -5.72 20.86 -14.29
N THR A 48 -5.76 21.66 -13.23
CA THR A 48 -4.71 21.68 -12.18
C THR A 48 -5.08 20.72 -11.05
N GLU A 49 -4.11 20.32 -10.23
CA GLU A 49 -4.35 19.53 -9.01
C GLU A 49 -5.40 20.17 -8.09
N LYS A 50 -5.30 21.49 -7.88
CA LYS A 50 -6.24 22.24 -7.05
C LYS A 50 -7.66 22.23 -7.62
N SER A 51 -7.81 22.34 -8.95
CA SER A 51 -9.12 22.25 -9.59
C SER A 51 -9.67 20.82 -9.60
N ALA A 52 -8.82 19.80 -9.74
CA ALA A 52 -9.22 18.40 -9.64
C ALA A 52 -9.74 18.05 -8.23
N ILE A 53 -9.00 18.46 -7.18
CA ILE A 53 -9.45 18.30 -5.78
C ILE A 53 -10.78 19.01 -5.56
N SER A 54 -10.91 20.26 -6.03
CA SER A 54 -12.17 21.02 -5.90
C SER A 54 -13.33 20.33 -6.60
N LEU A 55 -13.10 19.76 -7.79
CA LEU A 55 -14.11 19.04 -8.54
C LEU A 55 -14.60 17.79 -7.81
N ILE A 56 -13.67 16.99 -7.28
CA ILE A 56 -13.99 15.78 -6.52
C ILE A 56 -14.77 16.15 -5.26
N GLN A 57 -14.33 17.15 -4.51
CA GLN A 57 -15.03 17.62 -3.31
C GLN A 57 -16.45 18.12 -3.63
N GLU A 58 -16.66 18.79 -4.77
CA GLU A 58 -17.99 19.22 -5.23
C GLU A 58 -18.87 18.03 -5.62
N ALA A 59 -18.31 17.01 -6.27
CA ALA A 59 -19.02 15.78 -6.59
C ALA A 59 -19.44 15.01 -5.32
N HIS A 60 -18.52 14.85 -4.37
CA HIS A 60 -18.80 14.24 -3.06
C HIS A 60 -19.86 15.04 -2.30
N ALA A 61 -19.77 16.37 -2.29
CA ALA A 61 -20.76 17.23 -1.67
C ALA A 61 -22.16 17.08 -2.30
N ALA A 62 -22.24 16.97 -3.62
CA ALA A 62 -23.49 16.72 -4.32
C ALA A 62 -24.06 15.32 -4.00
N ASN A 63 -23.21 14.33 -3.78
CA ASN A 63 -23.62 12.97 -3.46
C ASN A 63 -24.07 12.81 -2.01
N GLU A 64 -23.33 13.41 -1.08
CA GLU A 64 -23.57 13.31 0.36
C GLU A 64 -24.50 14.42 0.89
N GLY A 65 -24.76 15.45 0.08
CA GLY A 65 -25.61 16.60 0.41
C GLY A 65 -24.97 17.56 1.42
N VAL A 66 -23.65 17.50 1.58
CA VAL A 66 -22.88 18.30 2.54
C VAL A 66 -21.52 18.62 1.93
N GLY A 67 -21.15 19.90 1.92
CA GLY A 67 -19.82 20.36 1.54
C GLY A 67 -18.99 20.82 2.74
N ILE A 68 -17.71 21.06 2.48
CA ILE A 68 -16.73 21.47 3.49
C ILE A 68 -17.14 22.74 4.27
N ARG A 69 -17.84 23.68 3.62
CA ARG A 69 -18.31 24.94 4.21
C ARG A 69 -19.50 24.79 5.15
N ASP A 70 -20.21 23.66 5.12
CA ASP A 70 -21.32 23.40 6.04
C ASP A 70 -20.83 23.19 7.48
N PHE A 71 -19.61 22.66 7.63
CA PHE A 71 -18.90 22.58 8.90
C PHE A 71 -17.99 23.81 9.11
N LEU A 72 -17.14 24.13 8.13
CA LEU A 72 -16.16 25.21 8.21
C LEU A 72 -16.79 26.55 7.74
N LYS A 73 -17.74 27.06 8.54
CA LYS A 73 -18.56 28.23 8.18
C LYS A 73 -17.78 29.53 8.07
N THR A 74 -16.73 29.71 8.87
CA THR A 74 -15.94 30.94 8.88
C THR A 74 -14.63 30.78 8.11
N THR A 75 -14.09 31.89 7.62
CA THR A 75 -12.79 31.91 6.94
C THR A 75 -11.68 31.48 7.87
N GLU A 76 -11.78 31.81 9.16
CA GLU A 76 -10.81 31.43 10.19
C GLU A 76 -10.84 29.92 10.44
N ALA A 77 -12.03 29.31 10.53
CA ALA A 77 -12.18 27.87 10.70
C ALA A 77 -11.61 27.11 9.49
N TYR A 78 -11.89 27.60 8.28
CA TYR A 78 -11.30 27.06 7.05
C TYR A 78 -9.77 27.20 7.04
N GLY A 79 -9.24 28.35 7.48
CA GLY A 79 -7.80 28.57 7.59
C GLY A 79 -7.12 27.66 8.63
N ILE A 80 -7.79 27.31 9.73
CA ILE A 80 -7.28 26.31 10.69
C ILE A 80 -7.23 24.93 10.04
N TYR A 81 -8.29 24.53 9.34
CA TYR A 81 -8.35 23.26 8.61
C TYR A 81 -7.22 23.14 7.59
N GLU A 82 -7.00 24.15 6.74
CA GLU A 82 -5.93 24.13 5.74
C GLU A 82 -4.55 23.91 6.40
N ARG A 83 -4.27 24.61 7.51
CA ARG A 83 -3.01 24.43 8.25
C ARG A 83 -2.87 23.03 8.86
N LEU A 84 -3.97 22.43 9.33
CA LEU A 84 -3.98 21.06 9.83
C LEU A 84 -3.70 20.08 8.69
N MET A 85 -4.37 20.25 7.54
CA MET A 85 -4.16 19.42 6.37
C MET A 85 -2.74 19.51 5.83
N ASP A 86 -2.15 20.71 5.78
CA ASP A 86 -0.75 20.89 5.39
C ASP A 86 0.19 20.13 6.32
N ARG A 87 -0.07 20.19 7.64
CA ARG A 87 0.78 19.49 8.63
C ARG A 87 0.59 17.98 8.59
N MET A 88 -0.64 17.48 8.47
CA MET A 88 -0.94 16.06 8.35
C MET A 88 -0.37 15.47 7.06
N SER A 89 -0.59 16.16 5.94
CA SER A 89 -0.11 15.73 4.63
C SER A 89 1.42 15.77 4.51
N GLY A 90 2.10 16.56 5.34
CA GLY A 90 3.56 16.54 5.45
C GLY A 90 4.16 15.22 5.96
N PHE A 91 3.36 14.36 6.61
CA PHE A 91 3.79 13.01 7.03
C PHE A 91 3.50 11.94 5.97
N ALA A 92 2.83 12.29 4.87
CA ALA A 92 2.55 11.34 3.81
C ALA A 92 3.85 10.97 3.08
N HIS A 93 4.08 9.66 2.92
CA HIS A 93 5.30 9.15 2.29
C HIS A 93 5.33 9.39 0.78
N THR A 94 4.14 9.51 0.14
CA THR A 94 4.02 9.70 -1.31
C THR A 94 3.26 10.98 -1.65
N GLY A 95 3.57 11.58 -2.81
CA GLY A 95 2.82 12.72 -3.33
C GLY A 95 1.34 12.41 -3.49
N TYR A 96 1.03 11.21 -3.98
CA TYR A 96 -0.33 10.69 -4.06
C TYR A 96 -1.05 10.69 -2.71
N ALA A 97 -0.44 10.14 -1.66
CA ALA A 97 -1.05 10.10 -0.33
C ALA A 97 -1.27 11.52 0.23
N LYS A 98 -0.32 12.44 -0.02
CA LYS A 98 -0.43 13.86 0.35
C LYS A 98 -1.67 14.50 -0.29
N THR A 99 -1.88 14.25 -1.56
CA THR A 99 -2.97 14.79 -2.37
C THR A 99 -4.31 14.13 -2.02
N LYS A 100 -4.34 12.80 -1.80
CA LYS A 100 -5.52 12.05 -1.37
C LYS A 100 -6.02 12.46 0.01
N LEU A 101 -5.12 12.81 0.93
CA LEU A 101 -5.51 13.35 2.23
C LEU A 101 -6.39 14.61 2.10
N ARG A 102 -6.17 15.44 1.07
CA ARG A 102 -6.96 16.65 0.81
C ARG A 102 -8.41 16.36 0.38
N LEU A 103 -8.75 15.12 0.08
CA LEU A 103 -10.14 14.72 -0.19
C LEU A 103 -10.97 14.60 1.09
N TYR A 104 -10.35 14.44 2.25
CA TYR A 104 -11.07 14.36 3.52
C TYR A 104 -11.55 15.72 3.99
N ILE A 105 -12.86 15.80 4.25
CA ILE A 105 -13.52 17.00 4.77
C ILE A 105 -14.10 16.70 6.16
N PRO A 106 -14.18 17.71 7.05
CA PRO A 106 -14.91 17.58 8.29
C PRO A 106 -16.43 17.62 8.03
N TYR A 107 -17.16 16.67 8.61
CA TYR A 107 -18.61 16.58 8.49
C TYR A 107 -19.34 17.29 9.63
N PRO A 108 -20.51 17.91 9.37
CA PRO A 108 -21.41 18.43 10.39
C PRO A 108 -22.04 17.32 11.22
N SER A 109 -22.47 17.66 12.44
CA SER A 109 -23.08 16.73 13.39
C SER A 109 -24.31 15.99 12.84
N GLY A 110 -25.01 16.59 11.88
CA GLY A 110 -26.13 15.96 11.17
C GLY A 110 -25.74 14.74 10.30
N LYS A 111 -24.44 14.48 10.10
CA LYS A 111 -23.91 13.30 9.38
C LYS A 111 -23.19 12.33 10.32
N LYS A 112 -23.72 12.17 11.55
CA LYS A 112 -23.13 11.30 12.59
C LYS A 112 -22.76 9.90 12.10
N GLU A 113 -23.64 9.24 11.34
CA GLU A 113 -23.38 7.88 10.82
C GLU A 113 -22.14 7.84 9.91
N ARG A 114 -21.97 8.85 9.04
CA ARG A 114 -20.80 8.96 8.16
C ARG A 114 -19.53 9.23 8.96
N ILE A 115 -19.61 10.09 9.98
CA ILE A 115 -18.49 10.38 10.88
C ILE A 115 -18.01 9.09 11.57
N LEU A 116 -18.93 8.33 12.16
CA LEU A 116 -18.59 7.08 12.86
C LEU A 116 -17.99 6.04 11.90
N LYS A 117 -18.58 5.88 10.72
CA LYS A 117 -18.07 4.98 9.70
C LYS A 117 -16.66 5.36 9.25
N LEU A 118 -16.41 6.66 9.02
CA LEU A 118 -15.08 7.14 8.64
C LEU A 118 -14.06 6.94 9.77
N GLN A 119 -14.46 7.17 11.02
CA GLN A 119 -13.61 6.92 12.19
C GLN A 119 -13.26 5.43 12.33
N GLU A 120 -14.20 4.54 12.05
CA GLU A 120 -13.96 3.09 12.02
C GLU A 120 -13.00 2.71 10.89
N GLU A 121 -13.24 3.19 9.66
CA GLU A 121 -12.37 2.95 8.50
C GLU A 121 -10.93 3.40 8.78
N ILE A 122 -10.74 4.64 9.25
CA ILE A 122 -9.42 5.19 9.58
C ILE A 122 -8.81 4.48 10.79
N GLY A 123 -9.60 4.17 11.82
CA GLY A 123 -9.15 3.48 13.02
C GLY A 123 -8.60 2.08 12.71
N ASN A 124 -9.25 1.37 11.79
CA ASN A 124 -8.77 0.07 11.30
C ASN A 124 -7.43 0.22 10.57
N ILE A 125 -7.27 1.24 9.72
CA ILE A 125 -6.01 1.52 9.02
C ILE A 125 -4.90 1.82 10.03
N ILE A 126 -5.14 2.68 11.03
CA ILE A 126 -4.16 3.00 12.08
C ILE A 126 -3.81 1.75 12.88
N GLY A 127 -4.80 0.92 13.22
CA GLY A 127 -4.59 -0.33 13.94
C GLY A 127 -3.83 -1.39 13.13
N MET A 128 -3.90 -1.35 11.80
CA MET A 128 -3.06 -2.16 10.91
C MET A 128 -1.65 -1.58 10.83
N ALA A 129 -1.52 -0.27 10.61
CA ALA A 129 -0.23 0.41 10.51
C ALA A 129 0.60 0.25 11.79
N GLY A 130 -0.01 0.32 12.98
CA GLY A 130 0.68 0.09 14.25
C GLY A 130 1.13 -1.36 14.49
N LYS A 131 0.81 -2.29 13.59
CA LYS A 131 1.30 -3.68 13.60
C LYS A 131 2.38 -3.94 12.54
N LEU A 132 2.61 -2.99 11.64
CA LEU A 132 3.72 -3.05 10.71
C LEU A 132 4.97 -2.61 11.47
N ASP A 133 6.01 -3.44 11.44
CA ASP A 133 7.33 -3.05 11.95
C ASP A 133 7.93 -2.01 10.98
N GLU A 134 8.74 -1.08 11.46
CA GLU A 134 9.29 0.02 10.64
C GLU A 134 10.24 -0.48 9.53
N SER A 135 10.60 -1.76 9.54
CA SER A 135 11.46 -2.40 8.55
C SER A 135 10.68 -2.85 7.31
N GLU A 136 10.98 -2.16 6.20
CA GLU A 136 10.73 -2.57 4.80
C GLU A 136 9.27 -2.46 4.35
N LEU A 137 8.93 -1.25 3.90
CA LEU A 137 7.64 -0.94 3.28
C LEU A 137 7.66 -1.43 1.83
N SER A 138 7.40 -2.71 1.63
CA SER A 138 6.95 -3.21 0.34
C SER A 138 5.54 -2.66 0.07
N GLY A 139 5.36 -1.96 -1.05
CA GLY A 139 4.07 -1.44 -1.48
C GLY A 139 3.42 -2.36 -2.52
N LEU A 140 2.10 -2.46 -2.54
CA LEU A 140 1.38 -3.16 -3.61
C LEU A 140 0.44 -2.23 -4.36
N LEU A 141 0.64 -2.13 -5.67
CA LEU A 141 -0.15 -1.32 -6.59
C LEU A 141 -1.20 -2.19 -7.28
N ALA A 142 -2.48 -1.93 -6.98
CA ALA A 142 -3.61 -2.55 -7.65
C ALA A 142 -4.15 -1.62 -8.74
N ALA A 143 -4.38 -2.15 -9.94
CA ALA A 143 -4.85 -1.33 -11.08
C ALA A 143 -6.36 -1.12 -11.11
N THR A 144 -7.13 -1.95 -10.39
CA THR A 144 -8.59 -1.92 -10.41
C THR A 144 -9.17 -2.05 -9.00
N PRO A 145 -10.38 -1.53 -8.74
CA PRO A 145 -11.04 -1.71 -7.44
C PRO A 145 -11.24 -3.18 -7.05
N GLU A 146 -11.49 -4.07 -8.01
CA GLU A 146 -11.59 -5.53 -7.76
C GLU A 146 -10.26 -6.08 -7.23
N ASN A 147 -9.16 -5.75 -7.91
CA ASN A 147 -7.83 -6.20 -7.53
C ASN A 147 -7.35 -5.55 -6.23
N PHE A 148 -7.78 -4.32 -5.94
CA PHE A 148 -7.52 -3.65 -4.67
C PHE A 148 -8.15 -4.38 -3.49
N GLU A 149 -9.42 -4.79 -3.61
CA GLU A 149 -10.07 -5.58 -2.56
C GLU A 149 -9.43 -6.96 -2.38
N LEU A 150 -8.96 -7.60 -3.48
CA LEU A 150 -8.20 -8.84 -3.39
C LEU A 150 -6.87 -8.64 -2.67
N ALA A 151 -6.15 -7.56 -2.96
CA ALA A 151 -4.84 -7.28 -2.40
C ALA A 151 -4.88 -6.95 -0.90
N LYS A 152 -5.99 -6.41 -0.38
CA LYS A 152 -6.15 -6.11 1.06
C LYS A 152 -5.99 -7.32 1.99
N ARG A 153 -6.06 -8.55 1.47
CA ARG A 153 -5.79 -9.76 2.26
C ARG A 153 -4.32 -9.87 2.71
N PHE A 154 -3.42 -9.20 2.00
CA PHE A 154 -1.99 -9.22 2.29
C PHE A 154 -1.65 -8.19 3.37
N PRO A 155 -0.73 -8.51 4.30
CA PRO A 155 -0.38 -7.61 5.40
C PRO A 155 0.65 -6.55 4.98
N ILE A 156 0.42 -5.86 3.86
CA ILE A 156 1.26 -4.78 3.34
C ILE A 156 0.42 -3.58 2.90
N SER A 157 1.09 -2.46 2.63
CA SER A 157 0.41 -1.25 2.14
C SER A 157 -0.08 -1.44 0.70
N VAL A 158 -1.40 -1.50 0.52
CA VAL A 158 -2.04 -1.61 -0.79
C VAL A 158 -2.53 -0.24 -1.26
N GLN A 159 -2.20 0.14 -2.48
CA GLN A 159 -2.65 1.37 -3.14
C GLN A 159 -3.43 1.03 -4.42
N LEU A 160 -4.62 1.62 -4.57
CA LEU A 160 -5.36 1.59 -5.84
C LEU A 160 -4.84 2.74 -6.71
N VAL A 161 -4.31 2.39 -7.87
CA VAL A 161 -3.77 3.36 -8.84
C VAL A 161 -4.30 3.03 -10.22
N SER A 162 -4.94 4.00 -10.87
CA SER A 162 -5.56 3.78 -12.18
C SER A 162 -4.68 4.26 -13.35
N ASN A 163 -3.62 5.03 -13.06
CA ASN A 163 -2.84 5.76 -14.06
C ASN A 163 -1.33 5.40 -13.99
N PRO A 164 -0.66 5.14 -15.12
CA PRO A 164 0.80 5.02 -15.21
C PRO A 164 1.61 6.10 -14.48
N GLY A 165 1.28 7.38 -14.64
CA GLY A 165 2.04 8.48 -14.02
C GLY A 165 1.92 8.47 -12.49
N GLU A 166 0.72 8.18 -11.99
CA GLU A 166 0.45 8.00 -10.56
C GLU A 166 1.17 6.76 -10.02
N ALA A 167 1.25 5.68 -10.81
CA ALA A 167 1.93 4.45 -10.41
C ALA A 167 3.42 4.70 -10.17
N VAL A 168 4.07 5.49 -11.02
CA VAL A 168 5.47 5.89 -10.85
C VAL A 168 5.66 6.71 -9.57
N ASP A 169 4.82 7.71 -9.33
CA ASP A 169 4.92 8.57 -8.14
C ASP A 169 4.67 7.82 -6.84
N VAL A 170 3.72 6.87 -6.84
CA VAL A 170 3.46 6.00 -5.69
C VAL A 170 4.60 5.01 -5.50
N ALA A 171 5.10 4.41 -6.59
CA ALA A 171 6.16 3.41 -6.53
C ALA A 171 7.47 3.97 -5.97
N ARG A 172 7.84 5.21 -6.32
CA ARG A 172 9.00 5.91 -5.73
C ARG A 172 8.93 6.10 -4.22
N GLY A 173 7.74 5.99 -3.65
CA GLY A 173 7.51 6.04 -2.21
C GLY A 173 7.69 4.71 -1.51
N TYR A 174 8.25 3.69 -2.15
CA TYR A 174 8.51 2.39 -1.52
C TYR A 174 9.90 1.90 -1.95
N SER A 175 10.52 1.07 -1.12
CA SER A 175 11.81 0.46 -1.45
C SER A 175 11.68 -0.64 -2.50
N HIS A 176 10.55 -1.36 -2.47
CA HIS A 176 10.19 -2.40 -3.41
C HIS A 176 8.67 -2.37 -3.65
N VAL A 177 8.24 -2.62 -4.88
CA VAL A 177 6.83 -2.49 -5.27
C VAL A 177 6.33 -3.70 -6.03
N ILE A 178 5.29 -4.32 -5.50
CA ILE A 178 4.57 -5.40 -6.18
C ILE A 178 3.43 -4.79 -6.98
N MET A 179 3.45 -4.99 -8.29
CA MET A 179 2.49 -4.40 -9.20
C MET A 179 1.54 -5.46 -9.75
N ASP A 180 0.27 -5.08 -9.87
CA ASP A 180 -0.68 -5.83 -10.66
C ASP A 180 -0.16 -6.01 -12.10
N THR A 181 -0.36 -7.20 -12.67
CA THR A 181 -0.08 -7.51 -14.08
C THR A 181 -0.68 -6.53 -15.09
N ALA A 182 -1.75 -5.81 -14.72
CA ALA A 182 -2.31 -4.74 -15.54
C ALA A 182 -1.30 -3.58 -15.81
N PHE A 183 -0.28 -3.42 -14.97
CA PHE A 183 0.80 -2.43 -15.18
C PHE A 183 1.95 -2.97 -16.05
N ALA A 184 1.91 -4.23 -16.50
CA ALA A 184 3.02 -4.85 -17.23
C ALA A 184 3.34 -4.21 -18.59
N THR A 185 2.43 -3.38 -19.14
CA THR A 185 2.63 -2.65 -20.39
C THR A 185 3.26 -1.26 -20.18
N ILE A 186 3.49 -0.86 -18.93
CA ILE A 186 4.04 0.45 -18.57
C ILE A 186 5.54 0.29 -18.35
N ASP A 187 6.30 1.22 -18.92
CA ASP A 187 7.72 1.33 -18.72
C ASP A 187 7.97 2.17 -17.46
N PHE A 188 8.53 1.55 -16.43
CA PHE A 188 8.85 2.23 -15.18
C PHE A 188 10.31 2.68 -15.20
N PRO A 189 10.64 3.82 -14.58
CA PRO A 189 12.01 4.28 -14.44
C PRO A 189 12.93 3.24 -13.77
N ASP A 190 14.19 3.16 -14.21
CA ASP A 190 15.20 2.21 -13.70
C ASP A 190 15.53 2.39 -12.20
N ASP A 191 15.17 3.53 -11.60
CA ASP A 191 15.34 3.81 -10.17
C ASP A 191 14.30 3.12 -9.27
N ILE A 192 13.31 2.45 -9.84
CA ILE A 192 12.23 1.79 -9.11
C ILE A 192 12.47 0.29 -9.13
N ASP A 193 12.52 -0.33 -7.95
CA ASP A 193 12.54 -1.78 -7.82
C ASP A 193 11.10 -2.31 -7.76
N TYR A 194 10.71 -3.12 -8.75
CA TYR A 194 9.35 -3.62 -8.86
C TYR A 194 9.27 -5.01 -9.48
N GLU A 195 8.19 -5.71 -9.14
CA GLU A 195 7.81 -6.99 -9.77
C GLU A 195 6.33 -7.01 -10.15
N PHE A 196 5.95 -7.88 -11.08
CA PHE A 196 4.55 -8.07 -11.46
C PHE A 196 3.99 -9.36 -10.86
N LEU A 197 2.80 -9.26 -10.28
CA LEU A 197 2.13 -10.38 -9.64
C LEU A 197 0.65 -10.46 -10.03
N ASP A 198 0.19 -11.66 -10.38
CA ASP A 198 -1.22 -11.95 -10.58
C ASP A 198 -1.92 -12.09 -9.22
N LEU A 199 -2.60 -11.02 -8.79
CA LEU A 199 -3.25 -10.92 -7.48
C LEU A 199 -4.32 -11.99 -7.23
N LYS A 200 -4.90 -12.59 -8.29
CA LYS A 200 -5.90 -13.66 -8.16
C LYS A 200 -5.27 -14.98 -7.76
N ARG A 201 -4.01 -15.20 -8.14
CA ARG A 201 -3.25 -16.44 -7.89
C ARG A 201 -2.14 -16.26 -6.85
N ALA A 202 -1.87 -15.02 -6.46
CA ALA A 202 -0.85 -14.67 -5.49
C ALA A 202 -1.05 -15.39 -4.14
N GLU A 203 0.04 -15.96 -3.64
CA GLU A 203 0.13 -16.51 -2.30
C GLU A 203 0.87 -15.54 -1.36
N THR A 204 0.63 -15.64 -0.05
CA THR A 204 1.20 -14.71 0.95
C THR A 204 2.72 -14.65 0.89
N TRP A 205 3.39 -15.78 0.66
CA TRP A 205 4.86 -15.85 0.62
C TRP A 205 5.48 -15.09 -0.54
N GLN A 206 4.73 -14.87 -1.63
CA GLN A 206 5.21 -14.07 -2.77
C GLN A 206 5.16 -12.59 -2.45
N VAL A 207 4.24 -12.18 -1.58
CA VAL A 207 3.99 -10.78 -1.25
C VAL A 207 4.74 -10.33 0.00
N VAL A 208 4.83 -11.23 0.98
CA VAL A 208 5.45 -11.02 2.30
C VAL A 208 6.20 -12.29 2.69
N PRO A 209 7.31 -12.62 2.00
CA PRO A 209 8.09 -13.82 2.27
C PRO A 209 8.57 -13.87 3.73
N GLU A 210 8.88 -12.72 4.31
CA GLU A 210 9.37 -12.56 5.68
C GLU A 210 8.39 -13.17 6.69
N LYS A 211 7.08 -13.03 6.45
CA LYS A 211 6.07 -13.60 7.34
C LYS A 211 6.15 -15.12 7.43
N GLU A 212 6.39 -15.78 6.31
CA GLU A 212 6.53 -17.24 6.27
C GLU A 212 7.91 -17.67 6.80
N LEU A 213 8.98 -16.92 6.46
CA LEU A 213 10.33 -17.19 6.97
C LEU A 213 10.41 -17.04 8.50
N VAL A 214 9.68 -16.08 9.08
CA VAL A 214 9.57 -15.89 10.54
C VAL A 214 8.94 -17.11 11.21
N PHE A 215 7.99 -17.79 10.57
CA PHE A 215 7.44 -19.03 11.11
C PHE A 215 8.53 -20.12 11.22
N PHE A 216 9.33 -20.30 10.17
CA PHE A 216 10.39 -21.32 10.15
C PHE A 216 11.53 -20.98 11.11
N SER A 217 12.01 -19.74 11.14
CA SER A 217 13.09 -19.31 12.05
C SER A 217 12.72 -19.47 13.52
N ARG A 218 11.49 -19.11 13.92
CA ARG A 218 11.01 -19.28 15.31
C ARG A 218 10.84 -20.73 15.73
N ASN A 219 10.59 -21.63 14.78
CA ASN A 219 10.34 -23.05 15.05
C ASN A 219 11.50 -23.96 14.64
N LEU A 220 12.66 -23.39 14.33
CA LEU A 220 13.79 -24.10 13.72
C LEU A 220 14.23 -25.32 14.54
N ASP A 221 14.39 -25.18 15.87
CA ASP A 221 14.76 -26.27 16.77
C ASP A 221 13.71 -27.39 16.82
N SER A 222 12.43 -27.02 16.83
CA SER A 222 11.31 -27.96 16.82
C SER A 222 11.24 -28.74 15.51
N ILE A 223 11.45 -28.06 14.38
CA ILE A 223 11.43 -28.67 13.05
C ILE A 223 12.63 -29.62 12.90
N ASN A 224 13.83 -29.20 13.30
CA ASN A 224 15.02 -30.05 13.29
C ASN A 224 14.84 -31.29 14.17
N SER A 225 14.24 -31.14 15.36
CA SER A 225 13.91 -32.26 16.25
C SER A 225 12.91 -33.22 15.60
N ALA A 226 11.88 -32.70 14.93
CA ALA A 226 10.89 -33.53 14.22
C ALA A 226 11.53 -34.31 13.05
N ILE A 227 12.43 -33.67 12.28
CA ILE A 227 13.20 -34.32 11.21
C ILE A 227 14.05 -35.47 11.78
N LEU A 228 14.72 -35.26 12.91
CA LEU A 228 15.52 -36.29 13.57
C LEU A 228 14.65 -37.48 14.01
N VAL A 229 13.52 -37.23 14.67
CA VAL A 229 12.58 -38.28 15.07
C VAL A 229 12.06 -39.05 13.86
N LEU A 230 11.69 -38.35 12.78
CA LEU A 230 11.23 -38.98 11.53
C LEU A 230 12.31 -39.88 10.93
N LYS A 231 13.56 -39.42 10.87
CA LYS A 231 14.70 -40.21 10.40
C LYS A 231 14.92 -41.46 11.26
N MET A 232 14.81 -41.35 12.59
CA MET A 232 14.96 -42.50 13.50
C MET A 232 13.84 -43.53 13.33
N ILE A 233 12.59 -43.10 13.17
CA ILE A 233 11.46 -44.03 12.95
C ILE A 233 11.62 -44.74 11.61
N ARG A 234 12.03 -44.03 10.55
CA ARG A 234 12.24 -44.59 9.21
C ARG A 234 13.35 -45.63 9.11
N GLN A 235 14.29 -45.63 10.05
CA GLN A 235 15.29 -46.72 10.15
C GLN A 235 14.65 -48.07 10.47
N HIS A 236 13.49 -48.07 11.12
CA HIS A 236 12.76 -49.29 11.53
C HIS A 236 11.48 -49.53 10.73
N ASP A 237 10.83 -48.46 10.26
CA ASP A 237 9.65 -48.52 9.39
C ASP A 237 9.79 -47.50 8.25
N SER A 238 10.29 -47.97 7.10
CA SER A 238 10.50 -47.13 5.92
C SER A 238 9.20 -46.58 5.31
N GLY A 239 8.04 -47.16 5.67
CA GLY A 239 6.72 -46.70 5.19
C GLY A 239 6.13 -45.57 6.05
N PHE A 240 6.71 -45.28 7.20
CA PHE A 240 6.21 -44.27 8.11
C PHE A 240 6.23 -42.87 7.47
N CYS A 241 5.06 -42.20 7.48
CA CYS A 241 4.83 -40.92 6.80
C CYS A 241 5.19 -40.94 5.30
N GLY A 242 4.81 -41.98 4.55
CA GLY A 242 5.15 -42.16 3.13
C GLY A 242 4.76 -41.01 2.17
N ASN A 243 3.93 -40.05 2.59
CA ASN A 243 3.62 -38.85 1.82
C ASN A 243 4.76 -37.82 1.78
N VAL A 244 5.73 -37.91 2.68
CA VAL A 244 6.90 -37.02 2.74
C VAL A 244 8.11 -37.82 2.28
N THR A 245 8.70 -37.50 1.13
CA THR A 245 9.86 -38.25 0.63
C THR A 245 11.14 -37.80 1.33
N ASP A 246 12.19 -38.63 1.29
CA ASP A 246 13.50 -38.22 1.84
C ASP A 246 14.08 -37.01 1.10
N LYS A 247 13.76 -36.87 -0.19
CA LYS A 247 14.09 -35.68 -0.99
C LYS A 247 13.41 -34.42 -0.47
N ASP A 248 12.18 -34.51 0.02
CA ASP A 248 11.48 -33.37 0.62
C ASP A 248 12.13 -32.95 1.94
N ILE A 249 12.58 -33.93 2.73
CA ILE A 249 13.30 -33.69 3.99
C ILE A 249 14.67 -33.05 3.72
N GLU A 250 15.41 -33.53 2.72
CA GLU A 250 16.69 -32.94 2.32
C GLU A 250 16.52 -31.50 1.83
N ARG A 251 15.51 -31.25 0.99
CA ARG A 251 15.20 -29.90 0.49
C ARG A 251 14.83 -28.95 1.63
N LEU A 252 14.00 -29.41 2.57
CA LEU A 252 13.64 -28.62 3.75
C LEU A 252 14.85 -28.36 4.64
N SER A 253 15.66 -29.39 4.94
CA SER A 253 16.84 -29.26 5.79
C SER A 253 17.85 -28.27 5.20
N SER A 254 18.14 -28.39 3.91
CA SER A 254 19.03 -27.48 3.19
C SER A 254 18.49 -26.04 3.17
N GLY A 255 17.19 -25.83 2.98
CA GLY A 255 16.60 -24.49 3.04
C GLY A 255 16.59 -23.86 4.44
N LEU A 256 16.56 -24.68 5.49
CA LEU A 256 16.64 -24.21 6.89
C LEU A 256 18.09 -23.92 7.33
N GLU A 257 19.10 -24.41 6.61
CA GLU A 257 20.51 -24.18 6.96
C GLU A 257 20.89 -22.70 6.85
N ASP A 258 20.24 -21.95 5.96
CA ASP A 258 20.52 -20.52 5.74
C ASP A 258 19.81 -19.61 6.76
N LEU A 259 18.84 -20.13 7.52
CA LEU A 259 18.08 -19.37 8.51
C LEU A 259 18.71 -19.42 9.90
N SER A 260 18.77 -18.28 10.58
CA SER A 260 19.11 -18.21 12.01
C SER A 260 17.84 -18.25 12.88
N SER A 261 18.02 -18.51 14.18
CA SER A 261 16.92 -18.53 15.16
C SER A 261 16.38 -17.13 15.52
N SER A 262 17.05 -16.04 15.09
CA SER A 262 16.70 -14.66 15.44
C SER A 262 16.01 -13.89 14.31
N SER A 263 15.24 -14.57 13.45
CA SER A 263 14.57 -14.03 12.24
C SER A 263 15.46 -13.49 11.12
N ASP A 264 16.79 -13.49 11.30
CA ASP A 264 17.74 -13.06 10.28
C ASP A 264 18.33 -14.25 9.50
N MET A 265 18.84 -13.98 8.30
CA MET A 265 19.72 -14.94 7.61
C MET A 265 21.00 -15.15 8.43
N LYS A 266 21.59 -16.35 8.36
CA LYS A 266 22.90 -16.57 8.98
C LYS A 266 23.95 -15.69 8.32
N SER A 267 24.90 -15.21 9.12
CA SER A 267 26.06 -14.49 8.57
C SER A 267 26.87 -15.39 7.63
N GLY A 268 27.33 -14.82 6.53
CA GLY A 268 28.07 -15.53 5.47
C GLY A 268 27.22 -16.09 4.34
N VAL A 269 25.89 -15.92 4.38
CA VAL A 269 24.99 -16.32 3.28
C VAL A 269 25.00 -15.29 2.16
N ASP A 270 25.03 -13.99 2.51
CA ASP A 270 25.11 -12.90 1.54
C ASP A 270 26.03 -11.79 2.07
N ALA A 271 27.06 -11.47 1.27
CA ALA A 271 28.10 -10.52 1.66
C ALA A 271 27.59 -9.08 1.77
N GLU A 272 26.53 -8.71 1.04
CA GLU A 272 25.93 -7.39 1.09
C GLU A 272 24.98 -7.27 2.29
N ILE A 273 24.22 -8.32 2.60
CA ILE A 273 23.42 -8.39 3.83
C ILE A 273 24.34 -8.31 5.05
N ASP A 274 25.42 -9.09 5.07
CA ASP A 274 26.44 -9.04 6.14
C ASP A 274 27.02 -7.64 6.30
N ARG A 275 27.32 -6.96 5.18
CA ARG A 275 27.83 -5.58 5.18
C ARG A 275 26.81 -4.62 5.79
N CYS A 276 25.55 -4.69 5.37
CA CYS A 276 24.47 -3.83 5.86
C CYS A 276 24.17 -4.06 7.35
N GLN A 277 24.10 -5.33 7.79
CA GLN A 277 23.96 -5.69 9.20
C GLN A 277 25.12 -5.14 10.05
N HIS A 278 26.35 -5.26 9.55
CA HIS A 278 27.52 -4.70 10.23
C HIS A 278 27.47 -3.17 10.33
N VAL A 279 27.04 -2.48 9.27
CA VAL A 279 26.87 -1.02 9.26
C VAL A 279 25.80 -0.58 10.25
N LEU A 280 24.65 -1.26 10.28
CA LEU A 280 23.56 -0.99 11.25
C LEU A 280 24.03 -1.17 12.69
N ALA A 281 24.71 -2.28 13.00
CA ALA A 281 25.26 -2.52 14.34
C ALA A 281 26.32 -1.49 14.75
N SER A 282 26.99 -0.86 13.78
CA SER A 282 28.00 0.17 14.00
C SER A 282 27.42 1.59 14.07
N LEU A 283 26.15 1.78 13.68
CA LEU A 283 25.54 3.09 13.47
C LEU A 283 25.38 3.86 14.79
N ASP A 284 24.88 3.19 15.84
CA ASP A 284 24.70 3.78 17.17
C ASP A 284 26.02 4.26 17.78
N ASP A 285 27.09 3.49 17.55
CA ASP A 285 28.44 3.80 17.99
C ASP A 285 29.05 5.00 17.24
N VAL A 286 28.64 5.22 15.99
CA VAL A 286 29.07 6.38 15.18
C VAL A 286 28.27 7.62 15.58
N ILE A 287 26.95 7.49 15.77
CA ILE A 287 26.07 8.58 16.23
C ILE A 287 26.49 9.05 17.63
N GLY A 288 26.71 8.13 18.56
CA GLY A 288 27.17 8.46 19.92
C GLY A 288 28.57 9.08 19.99
N ARG A 289 29.40 8.90 18.94
CA ARG A 289 30.68 9.60 18.79
C ARG A 289 30.51 11.01 18.24
N MET A 290 29.56 11.22 17.32
CA MET A 290 29.23 12.52 16.75
C MET A 290 28.53 13.45 17.76
N GLU A 291 27.67 12.92 18.64
CA GLU A 291 26.98 13.71 19.68
C GLU A 291 27.89 14.21 20.81
N LYS A 292 29.11 13.68 20.91
CA LYS A 292 30.12 14.07 21.92
C LYS A 292 31.15 15.08 21.40
N GLN A 293 31.06 15.49 20.14
CA GLN A 293 31.83 16.61 19.56
C GLN A 293 31.03 17.91 19.63
#